data_AF-A0A929HWY3-F1
#
_entry.id   AF-A0A929HWY3-F1
#
_cell.length_a   1.000
_cell.length_b   1.000
_cell.length_c   1.000
_cell.angle_alpha   90.00
_cell.angle_beta   90.00
_cell.angle_gamma   90.00
#
_symmetry.space_group_name_H-M   'P 1'
#
loop_
_entity.id
_entity.type
_entity.pdbx_description
1 polymer ?
#
loop_
_entity_poly.entity_id
_entity_poly.type
_entity_poly.pdbx_seq_one_letter_code
_entity_poly.pdbx_strand_id
1 'polypeptide(L)'
;MSEIHSGNLTIRTMGEKIAFDIVGKTAACAVLNSRELPVLLEFLNSYLASQSNRRIGFRIDLRQLGHDIADRFCVVVEAESKKLVVTPIDLSITGIYIESEKFTFKHGSQVVINLSYDDKLVALPAVAIRQDNSHTHTHTAFHFVGMVEDGELAPPSELDAIYHALEALWLNNSLDLKWSDQESGKTNILDVKEPE
;
A
#
# COMPACT_ATOMS: atom_id res chain seq x y z
N MET A 1 -19.28 -19.40 -21.41
CA MET A 1 -18.76 -18.84 -20.15
C MET A 1 -17.42 -19.52 -19.90
N SER A 2 -16.32 -18.79 -19.93
CA SER A 2 -14.97 -19.32 -19.73
C SER A 2 -14.56 -19.16 -18.28
N GLU A 3 -14.01 -20.22 -17.70
CA GLU A 3 -13.53 -20.27 -16.33
C GLU A 3 -12.15 -20.89 -16.30
N ILE A 4 -11.27 -20.32 -15.48
CA ILE A 4 -9.92 -20.79 -15.23
C ILE A 4 -9.79 -21.04 -13.72
N HIS A 5 -9.25 -22.21 -13.37
CA HIS A 5 -8.96 -22.57 -11.99
C HIS A 5 -7.45 -22.62 -11.79
N SER A 6 -6.96 -21.98 -10.73
CA SER A 6 -5.56 -21.99 -10.33
C SER A 6 -5.45 -22.07 -8.81
N GLY A 7 -5.20 -23.29 -8.29
CA GLY A 7 -5.26 -23.54 -6.85
C GLY A 7 -6.63 -23.20 -6.27
N ASN A 8 -6.66 -22.30 -5.30
CA ASN A 8 -7.90 -21.79 -4.69
C ASN A 8 -8.46 -20.55 -5.41
N LEU A 9 -7.85 -20.10 -6.51
CA LEU A 9 -8.33 -18.96 -7.28
C LEU A 9 -9.16 -19.46 -8.47
N THR A 10 -10.36 -18.92 -8.62
CA THR A 10 -11.25 -19.13 -9.75
C THR A 10 -11.42 -17.80 -10.50
N ILE A 11 -11.14 -17.80 -11.79
CA ILE A 11 -11.25 -16.63 -12.66
C ILE A 11 -12.35 -16.90 -13.68
N ARG A 12 -13.39 -16.08 -13.71
CA ARG A 12 -14.56 -16.26 -14.58
C ARG A 12 -14.79 -15.05 -15.46
N THR A 13 -15.06 -15.29 -16.73
CA THR A 13 -15.49 -14.22 -17.65
C THR A 13 -17.00 -14.03 -17.55
N MET A 14 -17.43 -12.81 -17.24
CA MET A 14 -18.83 -12.38 -17.09
C MET A 14 -19.13 -11.23 -18.05
N GLY A 15 -19.19 -11.52 -19.35
CA GLY A 15 -19.39 -10.49 -20.39
C GLY A 15 -18.16 -9.60 -20.52
N GLU A 16 -18.32 -8.27 -20.33
CA GLU A 16 -17.21 -7.30 -20.29
C GLU A 16 -16.51 -7.24 -18.93
N LYS A 17 -16.72 -8.23 -18.06
CA LYS A 17 -16.11 -8.28 -16.73
C LYS A 17 -15.36 -9.60 -16.53
N ILE A 18 -14.38 -9.56 -15.64
CA ILE A 18 -13.69 -10.74 -15.12
C ILE A 18 -13.87 -10.74 -13.60
N ALA A 19 -14.40 -11.85 -13.09
CA ALA A 19 -14.53 -12.09 -11.65
C ALA A 19 -13.40 -13.00 -11.16
N PHE A 20 -12.88 -12.70 -9.98
CA PHE A 20 -11.83 -13.43 -9.28
C PHE A 20 -12.40 -13.86 -7.93
N ASP A 21 -12.54 -15.17 -7.73
CA ASP A 21 -13.07 -15.77 -6.51
C ASP A 21 -11.97 -16.58 -5.81
N ILE A 22 -11.84 -16.43 -4.49
CA ILE A 22 -10.96 -17.30 -3.69
C ILE A 22 -11.82 -18.35 -2.96
N VAL A 23 -11.64 -19.61 -3.33
CA VAL A 23 -12.30 -20.77 -2.75
C VAL A 23 -12.07 -20.79 -1.22
N GLY A 24 -13.17 -20.81 -0.46
CA GLY A 24 -13.16 -20.83 1.01
C GLY A 24 -13.38 -19.47 1.68
N LYS A 25 -13.41 -18.35 0.93
CA LYS A 25 -13.78 -17.03 1.44
C LYS A 25 -15.03 -16.51 0.71
N THR A 26 -16.19 -16.64 1.33
CA THR A 26 -17.51 -16.28 0.77
C THR A 26 -17.70 -14.79 0.42
N ALA A 27 -16.79 -13.91 0.84
CA ALA A 27 -16.86 -12.45 0.61
C ALA A 27 -15.78 -11.90 -0.33
N ALA A 28 -14.85 -12.73 -0.84
CA ALA A 28 -13.73 -12.26 -1.67
C ALA A 28 -13.98 -12.55 -3.15
N CYS A 29 -15.00 -11.88 -3.73
CA CYS A 29 -15.19 -11.82 -5.17
C CYS A 29 -14.78 -10.43 -5.66
N ALA A 30 -13.63 -10.32 -6.31
CA ALA A 30 -13.23 -9.09 -6.98
C ALA A 30 -13.70 -9.14 -8.44
N VAL A 31 -14.40 -8.09 -8.90
CA VAL A 31 -14.89 -8.02 -10.28
C VAL A 31 -14.27 -6.81 -10.96
N LEU A 32 -13.54 -7.07 -12.03
CA LEU A 32 -12.90 -6.05 -12.87
C LEU A 32 -13.60 -5.96 -14.22
N ASN A 33 -13.68 -4.77 -14.78
CA ASN A 33 -14.02 -4.58 -16.18
C ASN A 33 -12.85 -5.05 -17.07
N SER A 34 -13.15 -5.62 -18.23
CA SER A 34 -12.14 -6.01 -19.22
C SER A 34 -11.23 -4.85 -19.64
N ARG A 35 -11.71 -3.60 -19.55
CA ARG A 35 -10.92 -2.38 -19.80
C ARG A 35 -9.87 -2.10 -18.71
N GLU A 36 -10.03 -2.65 -17.52
CA GLU A 36 -9.11 -2.48 -16.38
C GLU A 36 -8.00 -3.56 -16.38
N LEU A 37 -8.17 -4.65 -17.16
CA LEU A 37 -7.20 -5.74 -17.25
C LEU A 37 -5.80 -5.30 -17.70
N PRO A 38 -5.61 -4.41 -18.69
CA PRO A 38 -4.28 -3.93 -19.04
C PRO A 38 -3.56 -3.30 -17.85
N VAL A 39 -4.31 -2.59 -17.00
CA VAL A 39 -3.75 -1.89 -15.83
C VAL A 39 -3.44 -2.86 -14.70
N LEU A 40 -4.30 -3.86 -14.46
CA LEU A 40 -3.97 -4.96 -13.55
C LEU A 40 -2.70 -5.71 -14.01
N LEU A 41 -2.58 -5.97 -15.32
CA LEU A 41 -1.39 -6.62 -15.87
C LEU A 41 -0.15 -5.75 -15.72
N GLU A 42 -0.26 -4.44 -15.92
CA GLU A 42 0.83 -3.49 -15.69
C GLU A 42 1.23 -3.44 -14.21
N PHE A 43 0.25 -3.46 -13.29
CA PHE A 43 0.50 -3.59 -11.85
C PHE A 43 1.23 -4.90 -11.54
N LEU A 44 0.73 -6.04 -12.01
CA LEU A 44 1.34 -7.34 -11.75
C LEU A 44 2.74 -7.43 -12.35
N ASN A 45 2.97 -6.87 -13.53
CA ASN A 45 4.30 -6.79 -14.14
C ASN A 45 5.24 -5.90 -13.33
N SER A 46 4.78 -4.73 -12.87
CA SER A 46 5.54 -3.84 -11.99
C SER A 46 5.85 -4.52 -10.64
N TYR A 47 4.88 -5.23 -10.08
CA TYR A 47 5.00 -6.01 -8.86
C TYR A 47 6.02 -7.13 -9.03
N LEU A 48 5.88 -7.97 -10.06
CA LEU A 48 6.83 -9.06 -10.35
C LEU A 48 8.23 -8.55 -10.68
N ALA A 49 8.36 -7.43 -11.41
CA ALA A 49 9.65 -6.79 -11.64
C ALA A 49 10.27 -6.29 -10.33
N SER A 50 9.46 -5.78 -9.39
CA SER A 50 9.93 -5.40 -8.05
C SER A 50 10.34 -6.60 -7.19
N GLN A 51 9.73 -7.78 -7.41
CA GLN A 51 10.06 -9.07 -6.76
C GLN A 51 11.26 -9.79 -7.40
N SER A 52 11.61 -9.47 -8.66
CA SER A 52 12.88 -9.92 -9.28
C SER A 52 14.12 -9.26 -8.64
N ASN A 53 13.87 -8.17 -7.90
CA ASN A 53 14.79 -7.58 -6.96
C ASN A 53 14.69 -8.34 -5.63
N ARG A 54 15.79 -8.51 -4.86
CA ARG A 54 15.84 -9.27 -3.58
C ARG A 54 14.97 -8.68 -2.43
N ARG A 55 13.90 -7.96 -2.75
CA ARG A 55 13.06 -7.21 -1.82
C ARG A 55 11.86 -8.07 -1.44
N ILE A 56 11.61 -8.17 -0.13
CA ILE A 56 10.56 -9.01 0.44
C ILE A 56 9.17 -8.36 0.31
N GLY A 57 9.07 -7.05 0.02
CA GLY A 57 7.79 -6.34 -0.06
C GLY A 57 7.74 -5.26 -1.15
N PHE A 58 6.53 -5.01 -1.65
CA PHE A 58 6.21 -3.90 -2.55
C PHE A 58 6.46 -2.56 -1.86
N ARG A 59 6.81 -1.54 -2.66
CA ARG A 59 7.06 -0.18 -2.19
C ARG A 59 6.12 0.77 -2.88
N ILE A 60 5.34 1.49 -2.09
CA ILE A 60 4.45 2.55 -2.56
C ILE A 60 5.30 3.80 -2.81
N ASP A 61 5.28 4.34 -4.03
CA ASP A 61 5.88 5.65 -4.32
C ASP A 61 4.94 6.75 -3.81
N LEU A 62 5.29 7.31 -2.66
CA LEU A 62 4.46 8.27 -1.95
C LEU A 62 4.35 9.62 -2.68
N ARG A 63 5.23 9.89 -3.66
CA ARG A 63 5.15 11.10 -4.48
C ARG A 63 3.98 11.05 -5.47
N GLN A 64 3.46 9.86 -5.74
CA GLN A 64 2.32 9.64 -6.65
C GLN A 64 0.96 9.78 -5.95
N LEU A 65 0.96 9.94 -4.63
CA LEU A 65 -0.24 10.02 -3.82
C LEU A 65 -0.94 11.39 -3.85
N GLY A 66 -0.30 12.40 -4.44
CA GLY A 66 -0.87 13.75 -4.58
C GLY A 66 -0.83 14.57 -3.28
N HIS A 67 -1.36 15.79 -3.34
CA HIS A 67 -1.23 16.77 -2.25
C HIS A 67 -2.05 16.44 -0.99
N ASP A 68 -3.19 15.76 -1.13
CA ASP A 68 -4.12 15.50 -0.01
C ASP A 68 -3.54 14.53 1.04
N ILE A 69 -2.53 13.73 0.67
CA ILE A 69 -1.83 12.82 1.58
C ILE A 69 -0.65 13.50 2.28
N ALA A 70 -0.09 14.57 1.72
CA ALA A 70 1.02 15.31 2.33
C ALA A 70 0.65 15.92 3.68
N ASP A 71 -0.63 16.28 3.88
CA ASP A 71 -1.12 16.83 5.15
C ASP A 71 -1.50 15.75 6.18
N ARG A 72 -1.72 14.51 5.74
CA ARG A 72 -2.21 13.40 6.57
C ARG A 72 -1.12 12.42 6.95
N PHE A 73 -0.07 12.31 6.13
CA PHE A 73 1.04 11.41 6.34
C PHE A 73 2.29 12.18 6.79
N CYS A 74 2.77 11.91 8.00
CA CYS A 74 3.97 12.53 8.56
C CYS A 74 4.96 11.48 9.05
N VAL A 75 6.25 11.73 8.74
CA VAL A 75 7.37 10.87 9.12
C VAL A 75 8.36 11.67 9.94
N VAL A 76 8.67 11.16 11.13
CA VAL A 76 9.66 11.75 12.04
C VAL A 76 10.73 10.71 12.36
N VAL A 77 11.98 11.05 12.04
CA VAL A 77 13.14 10.25 12.43
C VAL A 77 13.67 10.74 13.77
N GLU A 78 13.73 9.85 14.75
CA GLU A 78 14.32 10.11 16.06
C GLU A 78 15.69 9.41 16.17
N ALA A 79 16.75 10.22 16.28
CA ALA A 79 18.13 9.77 16.34
C ALA A 79 18.94 10.65 17.30
N GLU A 80 19.75 10.05 18.18
CA GLU A 80 20.70 10.78 19.05
C GLU A 80 20.09 12.01 19.77
N SER A 81 18.88 11.86 20.32
CA SER A 81 18.10 12.92 21.00
C SER A 81 17.57 14.05 20.10
N LYS A 82 17.61 13.88 18.78
CA LYS A 82 17.01 14.80 17.81
C LYS A 82 15.79 14.15 17.17
N LYS A 83 14.77 14.96 16.89
CA LYS A 83 13.62 14.59 16.07
C LYS A 83 13.67 15.41 14.79
N LEU A 84 13.61 14.71 13.66
CA LEU A 84 13.69 15.30 12.33
C LEU A 84 12.42 14.94 11.58
N VAL A 85 11.62 15.95 11.23
CA VAL A 85 10.55 15.77 10.24
C VAL A 85 11.23 15.62 8.88
N VAL A 86 10.86 14.58 8.15
CA VAL A 86 11.49 14.23 6.87
C VAL A 86 10.44 14.06 5.79
N THR A 87 10.84 14.22 4.53
CA THR A 87 9.95 13.99 3.39
C THR A 87 10.04 12.52 3.01
N PRO A 88 8.95 11.74 3.09
CA PRO A 88 9.00 10.34 2.69
C PRO A 88 8.88 10.21 1.16
N ILE A 89 9.68 9.33 0.57
CA ILE A 89 9.71 9.06 -0.87
C ILE A 89 8.99 7.77 -1.20
N ASP A 90 9.37 6.67 -0.54
CA ASP A 90 8.71 5.38 -0.71
C ASP A 90 8.59 4.64 0.62
N LEU A 91 7.55 3.81 0.75
CA LEU A 91 7.26 3.01 1.94
C LEU A 91 6.97 1.56 1.56
N SER A 92 7.54 0.61 2.31
CA SER A 92 7.11 -0.79 2.37
C SER A 92 6.86 -1.22 3.81
N ILE A 93 6.28 -2.41 3.97
CA ILE A 93 6.17 -3.11 5.25
C ILE A 93 7.53 -3.33 5.94
N THR A 94 8.63 -3.31 5.19
CA THR A 94 9.98 -3.63 5.69
C THR A 94 10.93 -2.44 5.76
N GLY A 95 10.51 -1.25 5.33
CA GLY A 95 11.39 -0.09 5.37
C GLY A 95 10.81 1.12 4.64
N ILE A 96 11.58 2.20 4.68
CA ILE A 96 11.19 3.49 4.12
C ILE A 96 12.40 4.16 3.47
N TYR A 97 12.15 4.90 2.39
CA TYR A 97 13.11 5.80 1.77
C TYR A 97 12.65 7.23 1.99
N ILE A 98 13.55 8.09 2.48
CA ILE A 98 13.23 9.46 2.86
C ILE A 98 14.23 10.46 2.26
N GLU A 99 13.83 11.72 2.24
CA GLU A 99 14.64 12.90 1.98
C GLU A 99 14.68 13.79 3.23
N SER A 100 15.86 14.35 3.53
CA SER A 100 16.07 15.26 4.65
C SER A 100 17.01 16.40 4.29
N GLU A 101 16.87 17.53 4.99
CA GLU A 101 17.76 18.69 4.86
C GLU A 101 19.12 18.41 5.50
N LYS A 102 20.14 18.15 4.68
CA LYS A 102 21.58 17.99 5.04
C LYS A 102 21.88 17.28 6.37
N PHE A 103 21.03 16.35 6.79
CA PHE A 103 21.28 15.50 7.95
C PHE A 103 21.79 14.16 7.45
N THR A 104 22.91 13.70 8.01
CA THR A 104 23.56 12.45 7.59
C THR A 104 23.39 11.40 8.67
N PHE A 105 22.83 10.26 8.29
CA PHE A 105 22.75 9.06 9.10
C PHE A 105 23.92 8.16 8.75
N LYS A 106 24.70 7.72 9.75
CA LYS A 106 25.76 6.74 9.49
C LYS A 106 25.13 5.43 9.04
N HIS A 107 25.73 4.76 8.06
CA HIS A 107 25.32 3.40 7.71
C HIS A 107 25.39 2.51 8.96
N GLY A 108 24.34 1.73 9.19
CA GLY A 108 24.18 0.91 10.40
C GLY A 108 23.69 1.66 11.64
N SER A 109 23.48 2.98 11.58
CA SER A 109 22.92 3.73 12.71
C SER A 109 21.49 3.28 13.02
N GLN A 110 21.22 3.09 14.31
CA GLN A 110 19.90 2.75 14.83
C GLN A 110 19.13 4.04 15.11
N VAL A 111 17.88 4.08 14.66
CA VAL A 111 16.95 5.18 14.83
C VAL A 111 15.56 4.64 15.17
N VAL A 112 14.66 5.53 15.57
CA VAL A 112 13.23 5.23 15.62
C VAL A 112 12.53 6.06 14.55
N ILE A 113 11.78 5.40 13.67
CA ILE A 113 10.95 6.04 12.66
C ILE A 113 9.53 6.08 13.21
N ASN A 114 9.02 7.29 13.45
CA ASN A 114 7.63 7.51 13.81
C ASN A 114 6.85 7.81 12.53
N LEU A 115 5.88 6.95 12.22
CA LEU A 115 4.95 7.15 11.10
C LEU A 115 3.60 7.53 11.68
N SER A 116 2.98 8.55 11.11
CA SER A 116 1.61 8.94 11.43
C SER A 116 0.80 9.09 10.15
N TYR A 117 -0.42 8.55 10.17
CA TYR A 117 -1.40 8.69 9.11
C TYR A 117 -2.79 8.77 9.71
N ASP A 118 -3.47 9.90 9.53
CA ASP A 118 -4.75 10.20 10.21
C ASP A 118 -4.66 10.04 11.74
N ASP A 119 -5.39 9.07 12.29
CA ASP A 119 -5.48 8.72 13.70
C ASP A 119 -4.49 7.63 14.11
N LYS A 120 -3.70 7.10 13.17
CA LYS A 120 -2.75 6.00 13.40
C LYS A 120 -1.35 6.52 13.61
N LEU A 121 -0.67 5.93 14.57
CA LEU A 121 0.73 6.24 14.91
C LEU A 121 1.47 4.94 15.18
N VAL A 122 2.66 4.80 14.63
CA VAL A 122 3.56 3.67 14.92
C VAL A 122 4.99 4.16 15.06
N ALA A 123 5.70 3.65 16.07
CA ALA A 123 7.12 3.89 16.28
C ALA A 123 7.90 2.62 15.93
N LEU A 124 8.75 2.71 14.91
CA LEU A 124 9.43 1.56 14.32
C LEU A 124 10.94 1.69 14.57
N PRO A 125 11.56 0.78 15.33
CA PRO A 125 13.01 0.67 15.36
C PRO A 125 13.53 0.41 13.95
N ALA A 126 14.54 1.16 13.52
CA ALA A 126 15.05 1.08 12.16
C ALA A 126 16.57 1.24 12.09
N VAL A 127 17.16 0.75 11.01
CA VAL A 127 18.59 0.86 10.72
C VAL A 127 18.80 1.56 9.38
N ALA A 128 19.68 2.57 9.35
CA ALA A 128 20.08 3.21 8.10
C ALA A 128 20.91 2.24 7.25
N ILE A 129 20.41 1.84 6.08
CA ILE A 129 21.05 0.85 5.21
C ILE A 129 21.70 1.45 3.96
N ARG A 130 21.26 2.63 3.53
CA ARG A 130 21.86 3.35 2.39
C ARG A 130 21.67 4.84 2.56
N GLN A 131 22.64 5.61 2.09
CA GLN A 131 22.52 7.05 2.00
C GLN A 131 23.07 7.55 0.67
N ASP A 132 22.31 8.41 0.01
CA ASP A 132 22.69 9.07 -1.24
C ASP A 132 22.64 10.59 -1.00
N ASN A 133 23.80 11.26 -1.12
CA ASN A 133 23.92 12.68 -0.83
C ASN A 133 23.92 13.50 -2.12
N SER A 134 23.08 14.53 -2.16
CA SER A 134 23.15 15.59 -3.17
C SER A 134 23.63 16.91 -2.54
N HIS A 135 23.76 17.97 -3.35
CA HIS A 135 24.20 19.28 -2.85
C HIS A 135 23.18 19.94 -1.89
N THR A 136 21.91 19.60 -2.01
CA THR A 136 20.80 20.23 -1.30
C THR A 136 20.07 19.27 -0.36
N HIS A 137 19.97 18.00 -0.71
CA HIS A 137 19.21 17.00 0.04
C HIS A 137 20.01 15.73 0.31
N THR A 138 19.76 15.11 1.45
CA THR A 138 20.24 13.78 1.80
C THR A 138 19.09 12.79 1.72
N HIS A 139 19.29 11.75 0.92
CA HIS A 139 18.36 10.64 0.83
C HIS A 139 18.84 9.48 1.67
N THR A 140 17.96 8.89 2.47
CA THR A 140 18.33 7.78 3.35
C THR A 140 17.30 6.66 3.26
N ALA A 141 17.79 5.44 3.07
CA ALA A 141 16.97 4.24 3.16
C ALA A 141 17.12 3.61 4.55
N PHE A 142 15.98 3.34 5.17
CA PHE A 142 15.89 2.66 6.45
C PHE A 142 15.25 1.29 6.27
N HIS A 143 15.75 0.31 7.01
CA HIS A 143 15.12 -0.99 7.20
C HIS A 143 14.50 -1.05 8.58
N PHE A 144 13.23 -1.44 8.68
CA PHE A 144 12.56 -1.64 9.96
C PHE A 144 13.02 -2.96 10.59
N VAL A 145 13.34 -2.93 11.88
CA VAL A 145 13.82 -4.08 12.64
C VAL A 145 12.62 -4.87 13.16
N GLY A 146 12.71 -6.21 13.10
CA GLY A 146 11.71 -7.10 13.69
C GLY A 146 10.43 -7.26 12.87
N MET A 147 10.47 -6.98 11.56
CA MET A 147 9.30 -7.16 10.66
C MET A 147 9.09 -8.61 10.18
N VAL A 148 9.96 -9.54 10.59
CA VAL A 148 9.91 -10.94 10.18
C VAL A 148 9.95 -11.81 11.43
N GLU A 149 8.98 -12.70 11.56
CA GLU A 149 8.88 -13.71 12.62
C GLU A 149 8.71 -15.07 11.95
N ASP A 150 9.53 -16.05 12.33
CA ASP A 150 9.54 -17.41 11.74
C ASP A 150 9.65 -17.47 10.19
N GLY A 151 10.26 -16.45 9.59
CA GLY A 151 10.44 -16.35 8.14
C GLY A 151 9.27 -15.71 7.40
N GLU A 152 8.19 -15.37 8.09
CA GLU A 152 7.01 -14.69 7.57
C GLU A 152 7.01 -13.20 7.96
N LEU A 153 6.38 -12.36 7.13
CA LEU A 153 6.20 -10.95 7.47
C LEU A 153 5.21 -10.82 8.63
N ALA A 154 5.65 -10.16 9.70
CA ALA A 154 4.87 -9.91 10.92
C ALA A 154 5.04 -8.44 11.37
N PRO A 155 4.57 -7.46 10.56
CA PRO A 155 4.64 -6.06 10.96
C PRO A 155 3.69 -5.74 12.13
N PRO A 156 3.96 -4.68 12.91
CA PRO A 156 2.99 -4.14 13.84
C PRO A 156 1.66 -3.78 13.13
N SER A 157 0.54 -4.05 13.79
CA SER A 157 -0.82 -3.82 13.23
C SER A 157 -1.03 -2.40 12.70
N GLU A 158 -0.44 -1.42 13.36
CA GLU A 158 -0.53 -0.02 13.02
C GLU A 158 0.25 0.30 11.74
N LEU A 159 1.43 -0.32 11.54
CA LEU A 159 2.17 -0.20 10.28
C LEU A 159 1.38 -0.84 9.13
N ASP A 160 0.82 -2.02 9.36
CA ASP A 160 0.02 -2.73 8.36
C ASP A 160 -1.21 -1.90 7.93
N ALA A 161 -1.93 -1.32 8.91
CA ALA A 161 -3.08 -0.47 8.66
C ALA A 161 -2.70 0.83 7.93
N ILE A 162 -1.58 1.48 8.28
CA ILE A 162 -1.07 2.67 7.57
C ILE A 162 -0.70 2.29 6.13
N TYR A 163 0.06 1.21 5.94
CA TYR A 163 0.52 0.76 4.64
C TYR A 163 -0.66 0.45 3.71
N HIS A 164 -1.64 -0.33 4.17
CA HIS A 164 -2.81 -0.67 3.37
C HIS A 164 -3.70 0.53 3.04
N ALA A 165 -3.81 1.51 3.93
CA ALA A 165 -4.52 2.74 3.62
C ALA A 165 -3.83 3.54 2.50
N LEU A 166 -2.50 3.67 2.57
CA LEU A 166 -1.71 4.33 1.53
C LEU A 166 -1.72 3.54 0.22
N GLU A 167 -1.69 2.22 0.29
CA GLU A 167 -1.77 1.32 -0.87
C GLU A 167 -3.11 1.48 -1.59
N ALA A 168 -4.23 1.50 -0.84
CA ALA A 168 -5.56 1.71 -1.42
C ALA A 168 -5.65 3.06 -2.13
N LEU A 169 -5.08 4.12 -1.56
CA LEU A 169 -5.04 5.44 -2.19
C LEU A 169 -4.16 5.44 -3.44
N TRP A 170 -3.00 4.79 -3.38
CA TRP A 170 -2.11 4.64 -4.52
C TRP A 170 -2.78 3.88 -5.66
N LEU A 171 -3.48 2.79 -5.35
CA LEU A 171 -4.27 2.02 -6.30
C LEU A 171 -5.38 2.88 -6.91
N ASN A 172 -6.12 3.63 -6.09
CA ASN A 172 -7.18 4.51 -6.59
C ASN A 172 -6.66 5.57 -7.56
N ASN A 173 -5.55 6.22 -7.22
CA ASN A 173 -4.92 7.22 -8.08
C ASN A 173 -4.36 6.59 -9.37
N SER A 174 -3.82 5.38 -9.28
CA SER A 174 -3.18 4.70 -10.42
C SER A 174 -4.18 4.04 -11.36
N LEU A 175 -5.37 3.68 -10.86
CA LEU A 175 -6.32 2.84 -11.57
C LEU A 175 -7.66 3.55 -11.89
N ASP A 176 -7.89 4.78 -11.41
CA ASP A 176 -9.18 5.49 -11.47
C ASP A 176 -10.37 4.61 -11.03
N LEU A 177 -10.12 3.74 -10.04
CA LEU A 177 -11.10 2.76 -9.58
C LEU A 177 -12.20 3.49 -8.81
N LYS A 178 -13.39 3.51 -9.41
CA LYS A 178 -14.62 3.89 -8.73
C LYS A 178 -15.12 2.70 -7.94
N TRP A 179 -14.82 2.68 -6.65
CA TRP A 179 -15.46 1.75 -5.72
C TRP A 179 -16.95 2.06 -5.71
N SER A 180 -17.76 1.14 -6.21
CA SER A 180 -19.19 1.17 -5.96
C SER A 180 -19.40 0.68 -4.53
N ASP A 181 -19.56 1.60 -3.60
CA ASP A 181 -20.01 1.27 -2.26
C ASP A 181 -21.36 0.55 -2.37
N GLN A 182 -21.35 -0.77 -2.23
CA GLN A 182 -22.56 -1.51 -1.92
C GLN A 182 -22.82 -1.40 -0.42
N GLU A 183 -23.24 -0.22 0.01
CA GLU A 183 -24.02 -0.06 1.24
C GLU A 183 -25.23 0.83 0.99
N SER A 184 -26.38 0.21 0.75
CA SER A 184 -27.49 0.27 1.71
C SER A 184 -28.68 -0.49 1.15
N GLY A 185 -28.92 -1.66 1.74
CA GLY A 185 -30.26 -2.22 1.76
C GLY A 185 -31.21 -1.23 2.42
N LYS A 186 -31.96 -0.51 1.59
CA LYS A 186 -33.28 0.01 1.96
C LYS A 186 -34.26 -0.44 0.89
N THR A 187 -35.01 -1.46 1.25
CA THR A 187 -36.24 -1.90 0.61
C THR A 187 -37.16 -0.68 0.46
N ASN A 188 -37.29 -0.15 -0.76
CA ASN A 188 -38.46 0.64 -1.12
C ASN A 188 -39.48 -0.33 -1.70
N ILE A 189 -40.38 -0.77 -0.84
CA ILE A 189 -41.70 -1.24 -1.24
C ILE A 189 -42.36 -0.05 -1.91
N LEU A 190 -42.60 -0.15 -3.22
CA LEU A 190 -43.59 0.69 -3.89
C LEU A 190 -44.64 -0.25 -4.47
N ASP A 191 -45.83 -0.13 -3.88
CA ASP A 191 -47.11 -0.63 -4.36
C ASP A 191 -47.22 -0.51 -5.88
N VAL A 192 -47.35 -1.65 -6.55
CA VAL A 192 -47.91 -1.70 -7.89
C VAL A 192 -49.41 -1.82 -7.72
N LYS A 193 -50.14 -0.72 -7.96
CA LYS A 193 -51.58 -0.80 -8.23
C LYS A 193 -51.76 -1.58 -9.53
N GLU A 194 -52.51 -2.68 -9.45
CA GLU A 194 -53.02 -3.40 -10.61
C GLU A 194 -53.91 -2.49 -11.47
N PRO A 195 -53.85 -2.60 -12.82
CA PRO A 195 -54.77 -1.90 -13.69
C PRO A 195 -56.06 -2.71 -13.88
N GLU A 196 -57.20 -2.02 -13.79
CA GLU A 196 -58.47 -2.44 -14.42
C GLU A 196 -58.45 -2.12 -15.93
#